data_AF-A0A440JXI6-F1
#
_entry.id   AF-A0A440JXI6-F1
#
_cell.length_a   1.000
_cell.length_b   1.000
_cell.length_c   1.000
_cell.angle_alpha   90.00
_cell.angle_beta   90.00
_cell.angle_gamma   90.00
#
_symmetry.space_group_name_H-M   'P 1'
#
loop_
_entity.id
_entity.type
_entity.pdbx_description
1 polymer ?
#
loop_
_entity_poly.entity_id
_entity_poly.type
_entity_poly.pdbx_seq_one_letter_code
_entity_poly.pdbx_strand_id
1 'polypeptide(L)'
;HPFYPTWKAKPGLPPQEVTALSPEFGARVRLRITALRKEWAYVEKMPHVGSYSEWFSQNFPDLWRDWAEGLEERGKSPGDWLPLPV
;
A
#
# COMPACT_ATOMS: atom_id res chain seq x y z
N HIS A 1 -3.36 24.42 2.69
CA HIS A 1 -2.58 25.31 1.83
C HIS A 1 -3.07 26.74 2.04
N PRO A 2 -2.17 27.71 2.29
CA PRO A 2 -2.57 29.08 2.62
C PRO A 2 -3.19 29.87 1.46
N PHE A 3 -2.96 29.48 0.20
CA PHE A 3 -3.41 30.27 -0.97
C PHE A 3 -4.60 29.71 -1.76
N TYR A 4 -4.93 28.42 -1.65
CA TYR A 4 -5.97 27.81 -2.50
C TYR A 4 -7.29 27.74 -1.75
N PRO A 5 -8.40 28.36 -2.24
CA PRO A 5 -9.64 28.47 -1.47
C PRO A 5 -10.31 27.12 -1.17
N THR A 6 -10.13 26.12 -2.04
CA THR A 6 -10.73 24.78 -1.91
C THR A 6 -9.75 23.74 -1.41
N TRP A 7 -8.64 24.13 -0.77
CA TRP A 7 -7.54 23.22 -0.42
C TRP A 7 -7.90 22.07 0.53
N LYS A 8 -9.02 22.15 1.25
CA LYS A 8 -9.56 21.07 2.10
C LYS A 8 -10.78 20.36 1.49
N ALA A 9 -11.17 20.70 0.27
CA ALA A 9 -12.27 20.03 -0.39
C ALA A 9 -11.93 18.55 -0.55
N LYS A 10 -12.86 17.69 -0.15
CA LYS A 10 -12.75 16.22 -0.21
C LYS A 10 -13.88 15.68 -1.10
N PRO A 11 -13.91 16.05 -2.39
CA PRO A 11 -14.99 15.66 -3.29
C PRO A 11 -15.09 14.14 -3.36
N GLY A 12 -16.32 13.61 -3.39
CA GLY A 12 -16.58 12.18 -3.41
C GLY A 12 -16.59 11.50 -2.03
N LEU A 13 -16.15 12.16 -0.94
CA LEU A 13 -16.27 11.63 0.41
C LEU A 13 -17.54 12.16 1.10
N PRO A 14 -18.43 11.30 1.60
CA PRO A 14 -19.53 11.73 2.46
C PRO A 14 -19.01 12.19 3.84
N PRO A 15 -19.79 12.96 4.62
CA PRO A 15 -19.32 13.55 5.88
C PRO A 15 -18.68 12.56 6.86
N GLN A 16 -19.24 11.36 7.00
CA GLN A 16 -18.68 10.32 7.88
C GLN A 16 -17.27 9.87 7.45
N GLU A 17 -17.00 9.77 6.15
CA GLU A 17 -15.69 9.38 5.64
C GLU A 17 -14.68 10.51 5.74
N VAL A 18 -15.15 11.76 5.59
CA VAL A 18 -14.32 12.93 5.89
C VAL A 18 -13.83 12.85 7.33
N THR A 19 -14.67 12.52 8.31
CA THR A 19 -14.20 12.34 9.69
C THR A 19 -13.26 11.15 9.84
N ALA A 20 -13.58 10.00 9.25
CA ALA A 20 -12.82 8.78 9.45
C ALA A 20 -11.43 8.76 8.79
N LEU A 21 -11.26 9.43 7.65
CA LEU A 21 -10.06 9.31 6.81
C LEU A 21 -9.13 10.53 6.87
N SER A 22 -9.57 11.62 7.49
CA SER A 22 -8.84 12.88 7.44
C SER A 22 -7.87 13.08 8.59
N PRO A 23 -6.68 13.64 8.32
CA PRO A 23 -5.66 13.85 9.35
C PRO A 23 -6.13 14.81 10.44
N GLU A 24 -7.04 15.76 10.15
CA GLU A 24 -7.55 16.72 11.14
C GLU A 24 -8.30 16.08 12.31
N PHE A 25 -8.76 14.84 12.16
CA PHE A 25 -9.46 14.08 13.20
C PHE A 25 -8.61 12.96 13.79
N GLY A 26 -7.30 12.93 13.50
CA GLY A 26 -6.42 11.87 13.99
C GLY A 26 -6.76 10.48 13.42
N ALA A 27 -7.16 10.43 12.14
CA ALA A 27 -7.55 9.20 11.46
C ALA A 27 -6.51 8.08 11.63
N ARG A 28 -6.98 6.90 12.03
CA ARG A 28 -6.21 5.66 12.05
C ARG A 28 -6.80 4.71 11.01
N VAL A 29 -6.10 4.53 9.91
CA VAL A 29 -6.55 3.69 8.79
C VAL A 29 -5.86 2.34 8.83
N ARG A 30 -6.62 1.27 8.57
CA ARG A 30 -6.06 -0.06 8.34
C ARG A 30 -5.59 -0.13 6.89
N LEU A 31 -4.27 -0.14 6.69
CA LEU A 31 -3.64 -0.38 5.40
C LEU A 31 -3.70 -1.87 5.06
N ARG A 32 -4.13 -2.22 3.86
CA ARG A 32 -4.18 -3.62 3.40
C ARG A 32 -3.04 -3.86 2.43
N ILE A 33 -2.45 -5.06 2.45
CA ILE A 33 -1.47 -5.46 1.45
C ILE A 33 -2.13 -6.42 0.48
N THR A 34 -2.12 -6.05 -0.80
CA THR A 34 -2.64 -6.84 -1.90
C THR A 34 -1.50 -7.40 -2.75
N ALA A 35 -1.81 -8.29 -3.69
CA ALA A 35 -0.83 -8.81 -4.65
C ALA A 35 -1.09 -8.18 -6.03
N LEU A 36 -0.13 -7.42 -6.55
CA LEU A 36 -0.14 -6.86 -7.89
C LEU A 36 0.77 -7.69 -8.81
N ARG A 37 0.31 -8.06 -10.02
CA ARG A 37 1.15 -8.74 -11.01
C ARG A 37 2.37 -7.87 -11.35
N LYS A 38 3.57 -8.45 -11.26
CA LYS A 38 4.83 -7.73 -11.56
C LYS A 38 4.82 -7.10 -12.96
N GLU A 39 4.31 -7.81 -13.95
CA GLU A 39 4.21 -7.35 -15.34
C GLU A 39 3.29 -6.14 -15.55
N TRP A 40 2.43 -5.81 -14.59
CA TRP A 40 1.52 -4.65 -14.66
C TRP A 40 2.05 -3.43 -13.89
N ALA A 41 3.25 -3.54 -13.33
CA ALA A 41 3.81 -2.53 -12.46
C ALA A 41 5.19 -2.11 -12.93
N TYR A 42 5.47 -0.82 -12.78
CA TYR A 42 6.82 -0.29 -12.85
C TYR A 42 7.24 0.13 -11.43
N VAL A 43 8.43 -0.29 -11.01
CA VAL A 43 8.94 -0.05 -9.65
C VAL A 43 10.22 0.77 -9.73
N GLU A 44 10.19 1.96 -9.16
CA GLU A 44 11.38 2.77 -8.92
C GLU A 44 11.89 2.58 -7.49
N LYS A 45 13.21 2.57 -7.34
CA LYS A 45 13.88 2.38 -6.06
C LYS A 45 15.20 3.13 -6.02
N MET A 46 15.69 3.40 -4.82
CA MET A 46 17.03 3.95 -4.65
C MET A 46 18.09 2.92 -5.10
N PRO A 47 19.27 3.37 -5.60
CA PRO A 47 20.28 2.46 -6.18
C PRO A 47 20.76 1.34 -5.23
N HIS A 48 20.78 1.61 -3.92
CA HIS A 48 21.24 0.66 -2.90
C HIS A 48 20.18 -0.37 -2.51
N VAL A 49 18.92 -0.19 -2.90
CA VAL A 49 17.86 -1.16 -2.63
C VAL A 49 17.94 -2.23 -3.72
N GLY A 50 18.12 -3.50 -3.35
CA GLY A 50 18.22 -4.60 -4.32
C GLY A 50 16.94 -4.77 -5.14
N SER A 51 15.87 -5.22 -4.49
CA SER A 51 14.51 -5.24 -5.06
C SER A 51 13.46 -4.73 -4.07
N TYR A 52 12.29 -4.33 -4.57
CA TYR A 52 11.19 -3.93 -3.69
C TYR A 52 10.67 -5.10 -2.83
N SER A 53 10.56 -6.30 -3.40
CA SER A 53 10.14 -7.50 -2.66
C SER A 53 11.12 -7.85 -1.54
N GLU A 54 12.42 -7.74 -1.80
CA GLU A 54 13.46 -7.94 -0.79
C GLU A 54 13.40 -6.87 0.30
N TRP A 55 13.28 -5.60 -0.07
CA TRP A 55 13.12 -4.53 0.92
C TRP A 55 11.87 -4.74 1.78
N PHE A 56 10.76 -5.14 1.16
CA PHE A 56 9.51 -5.40 1.87
C PHE A 56 9.64 -6.57 2.84
N SER A 57 10.24 -7.68 2.42
CA SER A 57 10.42 -8.86 3.28
C SER A 57 11.34 -8.61 4.47
N GLN A 58 12.33 -7.73 4.32
CA GLN A 58 13.23 -7.34 5.41
C GLN A 58 12.55 -6.40 6.42
N ASN A 59 11.70 -5.47 5.95
CA ASN A 59 11.07 -4.47 6.82
C ASN A 59 9.75 -4.96 7.44
N PHE A 60 9.06 -5.90 6.80
CA PHE A 60 7.78 -6.45 7.24
C PHE A 60 7.79 -7.98 7.18
N PRO A 61 8.68 -8.67 7.92
CA PRO A 61 8.93 -10.10 7.75
C PRO A 61 7.69 -10.98 8.02
N ASP A 62 6.93 -10.68 9.06
CA ASP A 62 5.71 -11.44 9.37
C ASP A 62 4.65 -11.26 8.29
N LEU A 63 4.46 -10.03 7.83
CA LEU A 63 3.49 -9.72 6.78
C LEU A 63 3.89 -10.31 5.44
N TRP A 64 5.19 -10.35 5.15
CA TRP A 64 5.74 -11.02 3.96
C TRP A 64 5.48 -12.52 3.99
N ARG A 65 5.73 -13.18 5.13
CA ARG A 65 5.45 -14.61 5.30
C ARG A 65 3.97 -14.91 5.04
N ASP A 66 3.08 -14.23 5.77
CA ASP A 66 1.64 -14.46 5.67
C ASP A 66 1.11 -14.15 4.25
N TRP A 67 1.66 -13.12 3.59
CA TRP A 67 1.32 -12.76 2.21
C TRP A 67 1.82 -13.79 1.18
N ALA A 68 3.05 -14.29 1.34
CA ALA A 68 3.63 -15.30 0.45
C ALA A 68 2.90 -16.64 0.58
N GLU A 69 2.64 -17.09 1.81
CA GLU A 69 1.85 -18.30 2.10
C GLU A 69 0.46 -18.20 1.45
N GLY A 70 -0.23 -17.06 1.63
CA GLY A 70 -1.55 -16.85 1.02
C GLY A 70 -1.55 -16.84 -0.52
N LEU A 71 -0.42 -16.55 -1.17
CA LEU A 71 -0.26 -16.71 -2.62
C LEU A 71 -0.02 -18.16 -3.01
N GLU A 72 0.85 -18.85 -2.28
CA GLU A 72 1.19 -20.26 -2.53
C GLU A 72 -0.02 -21.17 -2.37
N GLU A 73 -0.85 -20.96 -1.33
CA GLU A 73 -2.13 -21.65 -1.13
C GLU A 73 -3.09 -21.49 -2.31
N ARG A 74 -2.96 -20.40 -3.07
CA ARG A 74 -3.76 -20.11 -4.27
C ARG A 74 -3.09 -20.57 -5.56
N GLY A 75 -2.00 -21.35 -5.47
CA GLY A 75 -1.22 -21.82 -6.59
C GLY A 75 -0.53 -20.69 -7.36
N LYS A 76 -0.18 -19.59 -6.67
CA LYS A 76 0.53 -18.45 -7.25
C LYS A 76 1.96 -18.41 -6.70
N SER A 77 2.94 -18.29 -7.59
CA SER A 77 4.33 -18.09 -7.19
C SER A 77 4.51 -16.66 -6.64
N PRO A 78 4.92 -16.44 -5.38
CA PRO A 78 5.18 -15.10 -4.85
C PRO A 78 6.15 -14.27 -5.70
N GLY A 79 7.05 -14.95 -6.41
CA GLY A 79 8.00 -14.34 -7.34
C GLY A 79 7.36 -13.58 -8.51
N ASP A 80 6.09 -13.81 -8.84
CA ASP A 80 5.38 -13.14 -9.94
C ASP A 80 4.57 -11.92 -9.50
N TRP A 81 4.57 -11.60 -8.20
CA TRP A 81 3.72 -10.57 -7.60
C TRP A 81 4.52 -9.58 -6.76
N LEU A 82 3.93 -8.39 -6.56
CA LEU A 82 4.43 -7.34 -5.68
C LEU A 82 3.42 -7.13 -4.55
N PRO A 83 3.88 -7.02 -3.29
CA PRO A 83 3.01 -6.59 -2.20
C PRO A 83 2.64 -5.11 -2.41
N LEU A 84 1.36 -4.78 -2.58
CA LEU A 84 0.91 -3.41 -2.81
C LEU A 84 0.04 -2.93 -1.64
N PRO A 85 0.46 -1.87 -0.91
CA PRO A 85 -0.38 -1.23 0.09
C PRO A 85 -1.56 -0.47 -0.55
N VAL A 86 -2.78 -0.73 -0.07
CA VAL A 86 -4.04 -0.09 -0.51
C VAL A 86 -4.95 0.28 0.65
#